data_AF-A0A8X6SSI1-F1
#
_entry.id   AF-A0A8X6SSI1-F1
#
_cell.length_a   1.000
_cell.length_b   1.000
_cell.length_c   1.000
_cell.angle_alpha   90.00
_cell.angle_beta   90.00
_cell.angle_gamma   90.00
#
_symmetry.space_group_name_H-M   'P 1'
#
loop_
_entity.id
_entity.type
_entity.pdbx_description
1 polymer ?
#
loop_
_entity_poly.entity_id
_entity_poly.type
_entity_poly.pdbx_seq_one_letter_code
_entity_poly.pdbx_strand_id
1 'polypeptide(L)'
;MNYYNANNEDNINVKNNKGLDQISDSPKADLKRLFNQPWLLRTQYQNKLCPKQLLSDRNAAFTSSKFKKFLKHHNIRQLLTSANRPQCNGKNERVNQTLVAKLRCKVNSTTKTPWTKLLEQVTYEYNNSPHDVTGFPPAYLMFGTLPYDSPLPNQVKLNYPPIQQARQIAVNRTIKHHKINKQRYDKHYVDAKFKVGDLVLYQNFSYPNSSKLQSPYNSPFKVVRKLSNVTYEIDKLNQYTGKLTDIVHSTRLKPFHSKSNFQLC
;
A
#
# COMPACT_ATOMS: atom_id res chain seq x y z
N MET A 1 9.21 57.78 -45.63
CA MET A 1 10.08 56.72 -46.18
C MET A 1 9.34 55.41 -45.95
N ASN A 2 8.45 54.97 -46.86
CA ASN A 2 8.74 54.28 -48.15
C ASN A 2 9.63 53.04 -47.90
N TYR A 3 9.34 51.80 -48.29
CA TYR A 3 8.28 51.17 -49.10
C TYR A 3 8.57 49.62 -49.13
N TYR A 4 7.59 48.80 -49.54
CA TYR A 4 7.64 47.36 -49.97
C TYR A 4 7.86 46.28 -48.89
N ASN A 5 7.00 45.28 -48.61
CA ASN A 5 5.86 44.60 -49.25
C ASN A 5 6.12 43.72 -50.50
N ALA A 6 5.49 42.54 -50.46
CA ALA A 6 5.15 41.57 -51.52
C ALA A 6 6.23 40.56 -51.94
N ASN A 7 5.95 39.30 -52.31
CA ASN A 7 4.84 38.34 -52.13
C ASN A 7 5.28 37.07 -52.90
N ASN A 8 4.70 35.92 -52.53
CA ASN A 8 4.31 34.77 -53.37
C ASN A 8 4.16 33.58 -52.39
N GLU A 9 2.95 33.20 -51.92
CA GLU A 9 1.85 32.51 -52.65
C GLU A 9 2.40 31.36 -53.52
N ASP A 10 1.95 30.11 -53.50
CA ASP A 10 0.84 29.46 -52.80
C ASP A 10 0.91 27.93 -53.07
N ASN A 11 0.18 27.17 -52.25
CA ASN A 11 -0.51 25.91 -52.55
C ASN A 11 0.17 24.51 -52.45
N ILE A 12 -0.35 23.77 -51.45
CA ILE A 12 -0.92 22.40 -51.49
C ILE A 12 0.03 21.22 -51.82
N ASN A 13 0.33 20.35 -50.83
CA ASN A 13 -0.30 19.02 -50.76
C ASN A 13 -0.02 18.23 -49.46
N VAL A 14 -1.01 17.40 -49.15
CA VAL A 14 -1.24 16.48 -48.04
C VAL A 14 -0.15 15.39 -47.88
N LYS A 15 0.00 14.91 -46.63
CA LYS A 15 0.56 13.62 -46.14
C LYS A 15 1.99 13.69 -45.56
N ASN A 16 2.09 13.65 -44.23
CA ASN A 16 2.43 12.41 -43.53
C ASN A 16 2.39 12.57 -42.00
N ASN A 17 1.41 11.91 -41.39
CA ASN A 17 1.42 11.45 -40.01
C ASN A 17 2.77 10.76 -39.70
N LYS A 18 3.46 11.18 -38.64
CA LYS A 18 4.28 10.34 -37.75
C LYS A 18 4.87 11.19 -36.63
N GLY A 19 4.26 11.12 -35.45
CA GLY A 19 4.78 11.74 -34.24
C GLY A 19 3.94 11.52 -32.98
N LEU A 20 2.82 10.78 -33.07
CA LEU A 20 1.89 10.54 -31.96
C LEU A 20 1.83 9.09 -31.46
N ASP A 21 2.75 8.23 -31.89
CA ASP A 21 2.86 6.87 -31.35
C ASP A 21 4.31 6.62 -30.97
N GLN A 22 4.63 6.66 -29.67
CA GLN A 22 5.45 5.69 -28.92
C GLN A 22 5.47 6.08 -27.42
N ILE A 23 4.30 6.16 -26.78
CA ILE A 23 4.22 5.92 -25.34
C ILE A 23 4.26 4.40 -25.19
N SER A 24 5.46 3.82 -25.09
CA SER A 24 5.59 2.41 -24.76
C SER A 24 5.28 2.23 -23.27
N ASP A 25 4.00 2.10 -22.96
CA ASP A 25 3.51 1.60 -21.69
C ASP A 25 4.04 0.18 -21.46
N SER A 26 5.06 0.06 -20.61
CA SER A 26 5.45 -1.24 -20.08
C SER A 26 5.78 -1.16 -18.59
N PRO A 27 4.93 -1.72 -17.70
CA PRO A 27 5.21 -1.89 -16.27
C PRO A 27 6.49 -2.73 -15.98
N LYS A 28 7.12 -3.28 -17.02
CA LYS A 28 8.32 -4.12 -16.95
C LYS A 28 9.62 -3.32 -16.78
N ALA A 29 9.66 -2.05 -17.20
CA ALA A 29 10.83 -1.20 -17.03
C ALA A 29 10.98 -0.70 -15.57
N ASP A 30 9.86 -0.42 -14.91
CA ASP A 30 9.85 0.11 -13.55
C ASP A 30 10.22 -0.93 -12.48
N LEU A 31 9.87 -2.20 -12.67
CA LEU A 31 10.28 -3.27 -11.75
C LEU A 31 11.80 -3.52 -11.80
N LYS A 32 12.41 -3.42 -12.99
CA LYS A 32 13.88 -3.50 -13.12
C LYS A 32 14.56 -2.30 -12.46
N ARG A 33 13.99 -1.11 -12.58
CA ARG A 33 14.52 0.13 -11.98
C ARG A 33 14.33 0.18 -10.46
N LEU A 34 13.26 -0.40 -9.92
CA LEU A 34 13.01 -0.54 -8.48
C LEU A 34 13.98 -1.52 -7.82
N PHE A 35 14.35 -2.60 -8.50
CA PHE A 35 15.36 -3.55 -8.00
C PHE A 35 16.80 -3.10 -8.24
N ASN A 36 17.10 -2.35 -9.32
CA ASN A 36 18.44 -1.80 -9.60
C ASN A 36 18.78 -0.50 -8.84
N GLN A 37 18.02 -0.14 -7.79
CA GLN A 37 18.40 0.99 -6.95
C GLN A 37 19.70 0.65 -6.19
N PRO A 38 20.76 1.47 -6.32
CA PRO A 38 22.10 1.16 -5.79
C PRO A 38 22.16 0.93 -4.29
N TRP A 39 21.15 1.32 -3.50
CA TRP A 39 21.19 1.15 -2.05
C TRP A 39 20.53 -0.15 -1.56
N LEU A 40 19.54 -0.71 -2.27
CA LEU A 40 18.85 -1.96 -1.89
C LEU A 40 19.68 -3.21 -2.19
N LEU A 41 20.25 -3.29 -3.41
CA LEU A 41 21.08 -4.43 -3.79
C LEU A 41 22.49 -4.35 -3.22
N ARG A 42 23.11 -3.15 -3.17
CA ARG A 42 24.50 -3.02 -2.71
C ARG A 42 24.65 -3.33 -1.22
N THR A 43 23.65 -3.00 -0.38
CA THR A 43 23.63 -3.44 1.02
C THR A 43 23.26 -4.90 1.21
N GLN A 44 22.43 -5.53 0.35
CA GLN A 44 22.16 -6.97 0.43
C GLN A 44 23.33 -7.84 -0.04
N TYR A 45 23.99 -7.45 -1.14
CA TYR A 45 25.11 -8.20 -1.72
C TYR A 45 26.39 -8.07 -0.89
N GLN A 46 26.67 -6.89 -0.31
CA GLN A 46 27.85 -6.70 0.53
C GLN A 46 27.71 -7.33 1.92
N ASN A 47 26.49 -7.54 2.43
CA ASN A 47 26.24 -8.07 3.78
C ASN A 47 25.67 -9.52 3.83
N LYS A 48 25.62 -10.27 2.73
CA LYS A 48 25.05 -11.63 2.66
C LYS A 48 23.60 -11.75 3.18
N LEU A 49 22.77 -10.72 3.02
CA LEU A 49 21.38 -10.74 3.52
C LEU A 49 20.41 -11.24 2.44
N CYS A 50 20.51 -12.53 2.08
CA CYS A 50 19.51 -13.19 1.23
C CYS A 50 18.34 -13.67 2.10
N PRO A 51 17.08 -13.22 1.86
CA PRO A 51 15.95 -13.67 2.65
C PRO A 51 15.67 -15.15 2.37
N LYS A 52 15.49 -15.96 3.43
CA LYS A 52 15.13 -17.38 3.28
C LYS A 52 13.72 -17.58 2.71
N GLN A 53 12.83 -16.62 2.97
CA GLN A 53 11.43 -16.69 2.58
C GLN A 53 10.92 -15.32 2.13
N LEU A 54 10.06 -15.32 1.13
CA LEU A 54 9.38 -14.12 0.62
C LEU A 54 7.88 -14.32 0.68
N LEU A 55 7.18 -13.49 1.46
CA LEU A 55 5.72 -13.44 1.47
C LEU A 55 5.26 -12.38 0.47
N SER A 56 4.45 -12.76 -0.52
CA SER A 56 3.88 -11.84 -1.51
C SER A 56 2.38 -12.11 -1.70
N ASP A 57 1.68 -11.14 -2.29
CA ASP A 57 0.34 -11.42 -2.83
C ASP A 57 0.42 -12.25 -4.12
N ARG A 58 -0.75 -12.53 -4.68
CA ARG A 58 -0.95 -13.30 -5.92
C ARG A 58 -0.90 -12.44 -7.18
N ASN A 59 -0.32 -11.24 -7.12
CA ASN A 59 -0.17 -10.40 -8.31
C ASN A 59 0.63 -11.16 -9.40
N ALA A 60 0.23 -10.97 -10.66
CA ALA A 60 0.83 -11.61 -11.84
C ALA A 60 2.36 -11.45 -11.91
N ALA A 61 2.87 -10.30 -11.44
CA ALA A 61 4.31 -10.06 -11.36
C ALA A 61 5.03 -11.12 -10.48
N PHE A 62 4.47 -11.41 -9.30
CA PHE A 62 5.05 -12.35 -8.34
C PHE A 62 4.70 -13.81 -8.61
N THR A 63 3.70 -14.09 -9.45
CA THR A 63 3.32 -15.47 -9.82
C THR A 63 3.94 -15.92 -11.15
N SER A 64 4.62 -15.02 -11.86
CA SER A 64 5.28 -15.29 -13.14
C SER A 64 6.35 -16.39 -13.05
N SER A 65 6.48 -17.18 -14.13
CA SER A 65 7.48 -18.26 -14.23
C SER A 65 8.91 -17.74 -14.08
N LYS A 66 9.20 -16.55 -14.62
CA LYS A 66 10.50 -15.88 -14.51
C LYS A 66 10.85 -15.56 -13.05
N PHE A 67 9.90 -15.02 -12.30
CA PHE A 67 10.13 -14.69 -10.89
C PHE A 67 10.33 -15.94 -10.03
N LYS A 68 9.54 -16.99 -10.27
CA LYS A 68 9.72 -18.29 -9.59
C LYS A 68 11.10 -18.91 -9.85
N LYS A 69 11.58 -18.86 -11.10
CA LYS A 69 12.93 -19.33 -11.46
C LYS A 69 14.02 -18.55 -10.73
N PHE A 70 13.88 -17.21 -10.66
CA PHE A 70 14.79 -16.35 -9.90
C PHE A 70 14.84 -16.72 -8.41
N LEU A 71 13.68 -16.87 -7.76
CA LEU A 71 13.63 -17.26 -6.34
C LEU A 71 14.25 -18.64 -6.10
N LYS A 72 14.01 -19.60 -7.00
CA LYS A 72 14.60 -20.94 -6.93
C LYS A 72 16.12 -20.89 -7.04
N HIS A 73 16.66 -20.09 -7.96
CA HIS A 73 18.11 -19.90 -8.11
C HIS A 73 18.78 -19.35 -6.85
N HIS A 74 18.07 -18.49 -6.11
CA HIS A 74 18.58 -17.90 -4.86
C HIS A 74 18.17 -18.67 -3.59
N ASN A 75 17.59 -19.87 -3.71
CA ASN A 75 17.08 -20.67 -2.58
C ASN A 75 16.08 -19.93 -1.68
N ILE A 76 15.26 -19.06 -2.26
CA ILE A 76 14.24 -18.26 -1.55
C ILE A 76 12.89 -18.98 -1.66
N ARG A 77 12.28 -19.33 -0.53
CA ARG A 77 10.94 -19.94 -0.52
C ARG A 77 9.86 -18.87 -0.65
N GLN A 78 9.07 -18.91 -1.71
CA GLN A 78 7.91 -18.02 -1.86
C GLN A 78 6.71 -18.52 -1.07
N LEU A 79 6.08 -17.63 -0.33
CA LEU A 79 4.78 -17.81 0.34
C LEU A 79 3.79 -16.84 -0.32
N LEU A 80 2.64 -17.34 -0.72
CA LEU A 80 1.58 -16.52 -1.31
C LEU A 80 0.48 -16.29 -0.27
N THR A 81 0.08 -15.03 -0.08
CA THR A 81 -1.09 -14.74 0.74
C THR A 81 -2.36 -15.34 0.12
N SER A 82 -3.30 -15.76 0.96
CA SER A 82 -4.61 -16.21 0.47
C SER A 82 -5.35 -15.01 -0.15
N ALA A 83 -6.03 -15.25 -1.28
CA ALA A 83 -6.95 -14.27 -1.85
C ALA A 83 -7.90 -13.77 -0.75
N ASN A 84 -8.09 -12.45 -0.68
CA ASN A 84 -8.99 -11.77 0.26
C ASN A 84 -8.54 -11.70 1.74
N ARG A 85 -7.24 -11.78 2.05
CA ARG A 85 -6.72 -11.41 3.39
C ARG A 85 -5.82 -10.17 3.36
N PRO A 86 -6.39 -8.94 3.31
CA PRO A 86 -5.62 -7.69 3.35
C PRO A 86 -4.73 -7.58 4.61
N GLN A 87 -5.17 -8.21 5.71
CA GLN A 87 -4.42 -8.25 6.98
C GLN A 87 -3.03 -8.87 6.84
N CYS A 88 -2.83 -9.84 5.93
CA CYS A 88 -1.53 -10.48 5.73
C CYS A 88 -0.49 -9.52 5.12
N ASN A 89 -0.93 -8.52 4.35
CA ASN A 89 -0.06 -7.51 3.73
C ASN A 89 -0.04 -6.18 4.50
N GLY A 90 -0.80 -6.06 5.60
CA GLY A 90 -0.97 -4.79 6.33
C GLY A 90 0.34 -4.15 6.82
N LYS A 91 1.41 -4.94 7.03
CA LYS A 91 2.74 -4.39 7.34
C LYS A 91 3.33 -3.60 6.16
N ASN A 92 3.27 -4.17 4.95
CA ASN A 92 3.75 -3.51 3.73
C ASN A 92 2.88 -2.29 3.39
N GLU A 93 1.56 -2.44 3.49
CA GLU A 93 0.62 -1.33 3.27
C GLU A 93 0.91 -0.14 4.19
N ARG A 94 1.16 -0.39 5.48
CA ARG A 94 1.49 0.67 6.44
C ARG A 94 2.83 1.35 6.14
N VAL A 95 3.86 0.59 5.74
CA VAL A 95 5.15 1.17 5.30
C VAL A 95 4.94 2.07 4.08
N ASN A 96 4.22 1.58 3.07
CA ASN A 96 3.93 2.35 1.85
C ASN A 96 3.16 3.63 2.16
N GLN A 97 2.16 3.58 3.03
CA GLN A 97 1.43 4.76 3.47
C GLN A 97 2.36 5.80 4.11
N THR A 98 3.26 5.38 5.01
CA THR A 98 4.22 6.30 5.66
C THR A 98 5.19 6.91 4.65
N LEU A 99 5.75 6.10 3.73
CA LEU A 99 6.67 6.60 2.71
C LEU A 99 6.00 7.58 1.76
N VAL A 100 4.78 7.27 1.30
CA VAL A 100 3.99 8.15 0.42
C VAL A 100 3.64 9.45 1.15
N ALA A 101 3.26 9.41 2.43
CA ALA A 101 2.98 10.62 3.20
C ALA A 101 4.21 11.53 3.31
N LYS A 102 5.37 10.97 3.68
CA LYS A 102 6.64 11.72 3.73
C LYS A 102 7.02 12.29 2.37
N LEU A 103 6.85 11.50 1.31
CA LEU A 103 7.14 11.94 -0.06
C LEU A 103 6.23 13.09 -0.48
N ARG A 104 4.92 13.02 -0.19
CA ARG A 104 3.97 14.10 -0.47
C ARG A 104 4.37 15.41 0.20
N CYS A 105 4.77 15.35 1.48
CA CYS A 105 5.26 16.53 2.19
C CYS A 105 6.47 17.16 1.48
N LYS A 106 7.44 16.34 1.05
CA LYS A 106 8.65 16.84 0.37
C LYS A 106 8.39 17.39 -1.02
N VAL A 107 7.54 16.73 -1.79
CA VAL A 107 7.16 17.22 -3.13
C VAL A 107 6.46 18.57 -3.00
N ASN A 108 5.59 18.75 -2.01
CA ASN A 108 4.90 20.01 -1.78
C ASN A 108 5.84 21.12 -1.25
N SER A 109 6.89 20.77 -0.52
CA SER A 109 7.88 21.75 -0.02
C SER A 109 8.96 22.10 -1.05
N THR A 110 9.11 21.33 -2.12
CA THR A 110 10.23 21.46 -3.06
C THR A 110 9.77 21.28 -4.50
N THR A 111 9.78 22.35 -5.28
CA THR A 111 9.25 22.36 -6.66
C THR A 111 10.24 21.87 -7.73
N LYS A 112 11.54 21.75 -7.39
CA LYS A 112 12.61 21.51 -8.38
C LYS A 112 13.26 20.13 -8.33
N THR A 113 12.91 19.27 -7.37
CA THR A 113 13.55 17.95 -7.22
C THR A 113 12.64 16.85 -7.76
N PRO A 114 13.13 15.96 -8.65
CA PRO A 114 12.33 14.85 -9.13
C PRO A 114 11.94 13.92 -7.97
N TRP A 115 10.71 13.41 -8.01
CA TRP A 115 10.18 12.54 -6.95
C TRP A 115 11.03 11.29 -6.68
N THR A 116 11.76 10.81 -7.68
CA THR A 116 12.68 9.66 -7.55
C THR A 116 13.82 9.94 -6.58
N LYS A 117 14.46 11.12 -6.68
CA LYS A 117 15.51 11.54 -5.73
C LYS A 117 14.94 11.80 -4.34
N LEU A 118 13.74 12.39 -4.27
CA LEU A 118 13.04 12.58 -2.99
C LEU A 118 12.69 11.24 -2.35
N LEU A 119 12.33 10.22 -3.12
CA LEU A 119 12.03 8.89 -2.62
C LEU A 119 13.26 8.22 -2.00
N GLU A 120 14.44 8.34 -2.63
CA GLU A 120 15.70 7.87 -2.04
C GLU A 120 15.96 8.53 -0.69
N GLN A 121 15.82 9.86 -0.62
CA GLN A 121 16.00 10.61 0.62
C GLN A 121 14.97 10.22 1.69
N VAL A 122 13.69 10.08 1.33
CA VAL A 122 12.62 9.67 2.26
C VAL A 122 12.87 8.27 2.79
N THR A 123 13.33 7.35 1.95
CA THR A 123 13.61 5.98 2.35
C THR A 123 14.82 5.92 3.28
N TYR A 124 15.83 6.72 2.96
CA TYR A 124 17.00 6.90 3.81
C TYR A 124 16.60 7.42 5.20
N GLU A 125 15.82 8.49 5.27
CA GLU A 125 15.34 9.05 6.55
C GLU A 125 14.45 8.07 7.31
N TYR A 126 13.58 7.34 6.61
CA TYR A 126 12.74 6.31 7.22
C TYR A 126 13.59 5.21 7.89
N ASN A 127 14.59 4.69 7.20
CA ASN A 127 15.44 3.62 7.73
C ASN A 127 16.31 4.08 8.92
N ASN A 128 16.58 5.38 9.04
CA ASN A 128 17.46 5.94 10.06
C ASN A 128 16.72 6.67 11.20
N SER A 129 15.39 6.81 11.09
CA SER A 129 14.57 7.39 12.15
C SER A 129 14.06 6.31 13.11
N PRO A 130 14.09 6.54 14.43
CA PRO A 130 13.46 5.64 15.39
C PRO A 130 11.95 5.53 15.13
N HIS A 131 11.39 4.32 15.21
CA HIS A 131 9.94 4.12 15.12
C HIS A 131 9.33 4.02 16.51
N ASP A 132 8.12 4.56 16.70
CA ASP A 132 7.44 4.61 18.02
C ASP A 132 7.31 3.24 18.71
N VAL A 133 7.01 2.19 17.93
CA VAL A 133 6.79 0.84 18.48
C VAL A 133 8.10 0.19 18.92
N THR A 134 9.14 0.24 18.10
CA THR A 134 10.41 -0.43 18.39
C THR A 134 11.30 0.44 19.29
N GLY A 135 11.20 1.76 19.14
CA GLY A 135 12.11 2.76 19.72
C GLY A 135 13.50 2.77 19.07
N PHE A 136 13.66 2.11 17.92
CA PHE A 136 14.95 1.98 17.23
C PHE A 136 14.80 2.20 15.72
N PRO A 137 15.83 2.75 15.04
CA PRO A 137 15.87 2.82 13.59
C PRO A 137 15.91 1.43 12.93
N PRO A 138 15.19 1.19 11.83
CA PRO A 138 15.27 -0.06 11.07
C PRO A 138 16.70 -0.43 10.64
N ALA A 139 17.49 0.54 10.17
CA ALA A 139 18.87 0.33 9.77
C ALA A 139 19.72 -0.16 10.94
N TYR A 140 19.52 0.42 12.13
CA TYR A 140 20.22 -0.02 13.35
C TYR A 140 19.88 -1.45 13.72
N LEU A 141 18.60 -1.84 13.68
CA LEU A 141 18.19 -3.22 13.96
C LEU A 141 18.72 -4.22 12.92
N MET A 142 18.95 -3.78 11.68
CA MET A 142 19.49 -4.61 10.61
C MET A 142 21.01 -4.76 10.72
N PHE A 143 21.75 -3.64 10.82
CA PHE A 143 23.20 -3.58 10.65
C PHE A 143 23.98 -3.30 11.94
N GLY A 144 23.32 -2.82 13.00
CA GLY A 144 23.96 -2.48 14.28
C GLY A 144 24.71 -1.15 14.30
N THR A 145 24.76 -0.45 13.17
CA THR A 145 25.40 0.86 13.02
C THR A 145 24.36 1.91 12.65
N LEU A 146 24.47 3.09 13.26
CA LEU A 146 23.81 4.29 12.75
C LEU A 146 24.71 4.89 11.67
N PRO A 147 24.14 5.48 10.61
CA PRO A 147 24.95 6.02 9.52
C PRO A 147 25.69 7.31 9.88
N TYR A 148 25.32 7.99 10.98
CA TYR A 148 25.97 9.23 11.40
C TYR A 148 26.06 9.29 12.92
N ASP A 149 27.18 9.83 13.41
CA ASP A 149 27.22 10.49 14.71
C ASP A 149 26.41 11.79 14.64
N SER A 150 25.76 12.17 15.74
CA SER A 150 25.01 13.43 15.78
C SER A 150 25.97 14.60 15.49
N PRO A 151 25.70 15.46 14.49
CA PRO A 151 26.53 16.63 14.22
C PRO A 151 26.38 17.72 15.29
N LEU A 152 25.49 17.53 16.26
CA LEU A 152 25.26 18.46 17.36
C LEU A 152 26.13 18.07 18.58
N PRO A 153 27.04 18.95 19.05
CA PRO A 153 28.02 18.64 20.10
C PRO A 153 27.43 18.14 21.43
N ASN A 154 26.17 18.50 21.72
CA ASN A 154 25.52 18.28 23.01
C ASN A 154 24.27 17.38 22.96
N GLN A 155 23.95 16.76 21.83
CA GLN A 155 22.93 15.71 21.83
C GLN A 155 23.57 14.37 22.16
N VAL A 156 23.09 13.80 23.27
CA VAL A 156 23.26 12.41 23.70
C VAL A 156 23.50 11.54 22.47
N LYS A 157 24.73 11.02 22.30
CA LYS A 157 24.95 9.86 21.42
C LYS A 157 23.80 8.92 21.74
N LEU A 158 22.96 8.60 20.76
CA LEU A 158 21.87 7.66 20.96
C LEU A 158 22.55 6.35 21.38
N ASN A 159 22.68 6.14 22.69
CA ASN A 159 23.35 5.01 23.30
C ASN A 159 22.39 3.83 23.15
N TYR A 160 22.26 3.38 21.92
CA TYR A 160 21.54 2.16 21.65
C TYR A 160 22.33 1.00 22.25
N PRO A 161 21.65 0.10 22.97
CA PRO A 161 22.30 -1.07 23.54
C PRO A 161 22.80 -1.96 22.40
N PRO A 162 23.77 -2.87 22.66
CA PRO A 162 24.28 -3.80 21.66
C PRO A 162 23.18 -4.42 20.80
N ILE A 163 23.42 -4.58 19.50
CA ILE A 163 22.41 -4.93 18.50
C ILE A 163 21.49 -6.11 18.91
N GLN A 164 22.04 -7.14 19.55
CA GLN A 164 21.25 -8.29 20.01
C GLN A 164 20.25 -7.90 21.10
N GLN A 165 20.67 -7.08 22.06
CA GLN A 165 19.80 -6.54 23.10
C GLN A 165 18.75 -5.61 22.50
N ALA A 166 19.14 -4.72 21.59
CA ALA A 166 18.21 -3.83 20.89
C ALA A 166 17.13 -4.62 20.12
N ARG A 167 17.51 -5.71 19.43
CA ARG A 167 16.57 -6.61 18.76
C ARG A 167 15.60 -7.26 19.74
N GLN A 168 16.09 -7.74 20.88
CA GLN A 168 15.24 -8.35 21.90
C GLN A 168 14.23 -7.34 22.48
N ILE A 169 14.68 -6.12 22.77
CA ILE A 169 13.83 -5.02 23.25
C ILE A 169 12.79 -4.69 22.18
N ALA A 170 13.19 -4.54 20.91
CA ALA A 170 12.29 -4.24 19.81
C ALA A 170 11.20 -5.32 19.62
N VAL A 171 11.57 -6.59 19.72
CA VAL A 171 10.62 -7.72 19.67
C VAL A 171 9.64 -7.65 20.84
N ASN A 172 10.14 -7.49 22.07
CA ASN A 172 9.30 -7.42 23.27
C ASN A 172 8.31 -6.25 23.22
N ARG A 173 8.78 -5.06 22.80
CA ARG A 173 7.93 -3.88 22.61
C ARG A 173 6.88 -4.11 21.52
N THR A 174 7.27 -4.73 20.40
CA THR A 174 6.36 -5.06 19.29
C THR A 174 5.26 -6.03 19.75
N ILE A 175 5.61 -7.06 20.51
CA ILE A 175 4.63 -8.02 21.07
C ILE A 175 3.68 -7.31 22.04
N LYS A 176 4.21 -6.48 22.97
CA LYS A 176 3.39 -5.71 23.91
C LYS A 176 2.42 -4.79 23.18
N HIS A 177 2.91 -4.06 22.18
CA HIS A 177 2.10 -3.15 21.38
C HIS A 177 1.02 -3.89 20.58
N HIS A 178 1.35 -5.06 20.00
CA HIS A 178 0.35 -5.90 19.33
C HIS A 178 -0.74 -6.41 20.29
N LYS A 179 -0.39 -6.79 21.53
CA LYS A 179 -1.37 -7.20 22.55
C LYS A 179 -2.31 -6.05 22.90
N ILE A 180 -1.78 -4.86 23.14
CA ILE A 180 -2.59 -3.65 23.45
C ILE A 180 -3.51 -3.31 22.27
N ASN A 181 -2.99 -3.34 21.04
CA ASN A 181 -3.80 -3.08 19.85
C ASN A 181 -4.90 -4.11 19.66
N LYS A 182 -4.63 -5.39 19.95
CA LYS A 182 -5.65 -6.44 19.94
C LYS A 182 -6.74 -6.16 20.97
N GLN A 183 -6.38 -5.84 22.22
CA GLN A 183 -7.36 -5.50 23.26
C GLN A 183 -8.24 -4.30 22.87
N ARG A 184 -7.63 -3.26 22.30
CA ARG A 184 -8.37 -2.08 21.80
C ARG A 184 -9.32 -2.45 20.67
N TYR A 185 -8.87 -3.28 19.74
CA TYR A 185 -9.71 -3.79 18.65
C TYR A 185 -10.88 -4.62 19.20
N ASP A 186 -10.58 -5.60 20.06
CA ASP A 186 -11.57 -6.52 20.63
C ASP A 186 -12.62 -5.77 21.48
N LYS A 187 -12.25 -4.67 22.17
CA LYS A 187 -13.19 -3.82 22.94
C LYS A 187 -14.27 -3.19 22.07
N HIS A 188 -13.94 -2.83 20.83
CA HIS A 188 -14.87 -2.21 19.88
C HIS A 188 -15.40 -3.20 18.84
N TYR A 189 -14.93 -4.45 18.87
CA TYR A 189 -15.35 -5.47 17.94
C TYR A 189 -16.77 -5.92 18.29
N VAL A 190 -17.71 -5.63 17.39
CA VAL A 190 -19.07 -6.16 17.45
C VAL A 190 -19.19 -7.24 16.39
N ASP A 191 -19.53 -8.44 16.82
CA ASP A 191 -19.70 -9.56 15.90
C ASP A 191 -20.97 -9.36 15.07
N ALA A 192 -20.84 -9.26 13.76
CA ALA A 192 -21.99 -9.11 12.89
C ALA A 192 -22.58 -10.48 12.60
N LYS A 193 -23.65 -10.84 13.33
CA LYS A 193 -24.32 -12.15 13.26
C LYS A 193 -25.40 -12.18 12.17
N PHE A 194 -25.04 -11.89 10.92
CA PHE A 194 -25.99 -12.02 9.81
C PHE A 194 -26.25 -13.50 9.51
N LYS A 195 -27.51 -13.84 9.24
CA LYS A 195 -27.96 -15.14 8.76
C LYS A 195 -28.18 -15.09 7.25
N VAL A 196 -28.12 -16.27 6.63
CA VAL A 196 -28.49 -16.40 5.21
C VAL A 196 -29.95 -16.01 5.06
N GLY A 197 -30.23 -15.10 4.13
CA GLY A 197 -31.55 -14.53 3.90
C GLY A 197 -31.79 -13.16 4.53
N ASP A 198 -30.94 -12.71 5.46
CA ASP A 198 -31.06 -11.38 6.06
C ASP A 198 -30.86 -10.29 5.01
N LEU A 199 -31.62 -9.20 5.14
CA LEU A 199 -31.42 -7.99 4.37
C LEU A 199 -30.38 -7.09 5.07
N VAL A 200 -29.39 -6.67 4.31
CA VAL A 200 -28.25 -5.87 4.78
C VAL A 200 -28.00 -4.68 3.88
N LEU A 201 -27.68 -3.56 4.51
CA LEU A 201 -27.21 -2.35 3.85
C LEU A 201 -25.70 -2.46 3.59
N TYR A 202 -25.25 -2.14 2.38
CA TYR A 202 -23.84 -2.15 2.00
C TYR A 202 -23.25 -0.73 1.97
N GLN A 203 -22.11 -0.53 2.64
CA GLN A 203 -21.41 0.75 2.64
C GLN A 203 -20.59 0.94 1.35
N ASN A 204 -20.92 1.98 0.58
CA ASN A 204 -20.16 2.34 -0.61
C ASN A 204 -18.82 3.02 -0.28
N PHE A 205 -17.86 2.90 -1.20
CA PHE A 205 -16.63 3.69 -1.17
C PHE A 205 -16.97 5.11 -1.63
N SER A 206 -17.05 6.06 -0.71
CA SER A 206 -17.19 7.47 -1.07
C SER A 206 -15.88 8.02 -1.59
N TYR A 207 -15.88 8.53 -2.81
CA TYR A 207 -14.79 9.36 -3.31
C TYR A 207 -14.82 10.73 -2.61
N PRO A 208 -13.68 11.41 -2.42
CA PRO A 208 -13.57 12.65 -1.65
C PRO A 208 -14.53 13.77 -2.11
N ASN A 209 -14.96 13.74 -3.37
CA ASN A 209 -15.77 14.80 -3.98
C ASN A 209 -17.25 14.44 -4.19
N SER A 210 -17.75 13.28 -3.72
CA SER A 210 -19.12 12.83 -4.04
C SER A 210 -20.07 12.66 -2.84
N SER A 211 -19.68 13.01 -1.62
CA SER A 211 -20.19 12.26 -0.45
C SER A 211 -20.86 13.03 0.69
N LYS A 212 -20.98 14.36 0.65
CA LYS A 212 -21.62 15.07 1.79
C LYS A 212 -23.15 14.89 1.85
N LEU A 213 -23.82 14.63 0.73
CA LEU A 213 -25.29 14.52 0.64
C LEU A 213 -25.80 13.14 0.20
N GLN A 214 -24.92 12.24 -0.24
CA GLN A 214 -25.34 10.90 -0.67
C GLN A 214 -25.43 9.95 0.53
N SER A 215 -26.43 9.05 0.51
CA SER A 215 -26.50 8.00 1.53
C SER A 215 -25.22 7.16 1.51
N PRO A 216 -24.50 7.01 2.64
CA PRO A 216 -23.28 6.19 2.69
C PRO A 216 -23.57 4.70 2.52
N TYR A 217 -24.85 4.30 2.62
CA TYR A 217 -25.32 2.93 2.48
C TYR A 217 -26.31 2.80 1.33
N ASN A 218 -26.13 1.75 0.53
CA ASN A 218 -26.98 1.43 -0.60
C ASN A 218 -28.12 0.49 -0.20
N SER A 219 -29.08 0.35 -1.12
CA SER A 219 -30.26 -0.51 -1.04
C SER A 219 -30.03 -1.85 -0.33
N PRO A 220 -31.07 -2.40 0.31
CA PRO A 220 -30.96 -3.69 1.00
C PRO A 220 -30.56 -4.79 0.00
N PHE A 221 -29.44 -5.44 0.30
CA PHE A 221 -28.98 -6.66 -0.36
C PHE A 221 -29.30 -7.85 0.53
N LYS A 222 -29.56 -9.01 -0.06
CA LYS A 222 -29.77 -10.25 0.65
C LYS A 222 -28.45 -10.97 0.87
N VAL A 223 -28.24 -11.48 2.09
CA VAL A 223 -27.14 -12.39 2.38
C VAL A 223 -27.42 -13.74 1.72
N VAL A 224 -26.62 -14.09 0.72
CA VAL A 224 -26.72 -15.36 -0.03
C VAL A 224 -26.02 -16.48 0.72
N ARG A 225 -24.84 -16.19 1.30
CA ARG A 225 -24.03 -17.22 1.98
C ARG A 225 -23.12 -16.61 3.05
N LYS A 226 -22.95 -17.33 4.16
CA LYS A 226 -21.91 -17.05 5.15
C LYS A 226 -20.64 -17.84 4.82
N LEU A 227 -19.55 -17.14 4.53
CA LEU A 227 -18.24 -17.75 4.22
C LEU A 227 -17.37 -17.91 5.47
N SER A 228 -17.44 -16.96 6.39
CA SER A 228 -16.74 -16.98 7.67
C SER A 228 -17.52 -16.15 8.70
N ASN A 229 -17.04 -16.07 9.95
CA ASN A 229 -17.65 -15.20 10.96
C ASN A 229 -17.62 -13.70 10.57
N VAL A 230 -16.72 -13.30 9.68
CA VAL A 230 -16.51 -11.91 9.28
C VAL A 230 -16.70 -11.67 7.78
N THR A 231 -17.08 -12.68 7.01
CA THR A 231 -17.17 -12.60 5.54
C THR A 231 -18.44 -13.22 5.04
N TYR A 232 -19.18 -12.45 4.25
CA TYR A 232 -20.48 -12.81 3.71
C TYR A 232 -20.50 -12.59 2.20
N GLU A 233 -21.30 -13.40 1.51
CA GLU A 233 -21.62 -13.24 0.10
C GLU A 233 -23.03 -12.64 0.00
N ILE A 234 -23.16 -11.51 -0.69
CA ILE A 234 -24.41 -10.77 -0.87
C ILE A 234 -24.80 -10.72 -2.34
N ASP A 235 -26.09 -10.56 -2.63
CA ASP A 235 -26.68 -10.45 -3.99
C ASP A 235 -26.42 -9.09 -4.67
N LYS A 236 -25.20 -8.59 -4.54
CA LYS A 236 -24.73 -7.37 -5.17
C LYS A 236 -23.90 -7.73 -6.40
N LEU A 237 -24.14 -7.06 -7.52
CA LEU A 237 -23.30 -7.18 -8.70
C LEU A 237 -21.84 -6.79 -8.39
N ASN A 238 -20.92 -7.71 -8.66
CA ASN A 238 -19.49 -7.46 -8.58
C ASN A 238 -19.01 -6.92 -9.93
N GLN A 239 -18.72 -5.62 -9.97
CA GLN A 239 -18.35 -4.89 -11.20
C GLN A 239 -17.05 -5.40 -11.84
N TYR A 240 -16.16 -6.04 -11.07
CA TYR A 240 -14.87 -6.52 -11.58
C TYR A 240 -14.96 -7.92 -12.18
N THR A 241 -15.85 -8.77 -11.66
CA THR A 241 -15.98 -10.17 -12.07
C THR A 241 -17.24 -10.44 -12.88
N GLY A 242 -18.17 -9.50 -12.94
CA GLY A 242 -19.48 -9.64 -13.58
C GLY A 242 -20.44 -10.58 -12.85
N LYS A 243 -20.03 -11.14 -11.70
CA LYS A 243 -20.88 -12.03 -10.91
C LYS A 243 -22.03 -11.25 -10.28
N LEU A 244 -23.21 -11.87 -10.22
CA LEU A 244 -24.40 -11.32 -9.55
C LEU A 244 -24.26 -11.30 -8.02
N THR A 245 -23.16 -11.82 -7.47
CA THR A 245 -22.85 -11.79 -6.04
C THR A 245 -21.50 -11.14 -5.78
N ASP A 246 -21.36 -10.56 -4.59
CA ASP A 246 -20.13 -9.92 -4.13
C ASP A 246 -19.74 -10.44 -2.74
N ILE A 247 -18.44 -10.62 -2.52
CA ILE A 247 -17.89 -11.10 -1.25
C ILE A 247 -17.42 -9.91 -0.43
N VAL A 248 -18.04 -9.70 0.73
CA VAL A 248 -17.86 -8.50 1.53
C VAL A 248 -17.55 -8.84 2.98
N HIS A 249 -16.75 -7.98 3.62
CA HIS A 249 -16.44 -8.08 5.04
C HIS A 249 -17.60 -7.54 5.88
N SER A 250 -17.87 -8.15 7.03
CA SER A 250 -18.97 -7.81 7.95
C SER A 250 -19.01 -6.33 8.34
N THR A 251 -17.85 -5.69 8.46
CA THR A 251 -17.72 -4.25 8.78
C THR A 251 -18.32 -3.32 7.73
N ARG A 252 -18.54 -3.79 6.49
CA ARG A 252 -19.19 -3.02 5.42
C ARG A 252 -20.70 -3.23 5.36
N LEU A 253 -21.23 -4.12 6.20
CA LEU A 253 -22.63 -4.47 6.25
C LEU A 253 -23.28 -3.87 7.50
N LYS A 254 -24.52 -3.42 7.34
CA LYS A 254 -25.40 -3.07 8.47
C LYS A 254 -26.73 -3.79 8.33
N PRO A 255 -27.41 -4.15 9.43
CA PRO A 255 -28.76 -4.70 9.35
C PRO A 255 -29.68 -3.69 8.67
N PHE A 256 -30.50 -4.16 7.73
CA PHE A 256 -31.58 -3.36 7.17
C PHE A 256 -32.81 -3.48 8.08
N HIS A 257 -33.35 -2.33 8.50
CA HIS A 257 -34.60 -2.27 9.24
C HIS A 257 -35.68 -1.67 8.33
N SER A 258 -36.74 -2.43 8.04
CA SER A 258 -37.87 -1.92 7.27
C SER A 258 -38.63 -0.86 8.06
N LYS A 259 -39.23 0.12 7.37
CA LYS A 259 -40.06 1.17 7.99
C LYS A 259 -41.23 0.60 8.81
N SER A 260 -41.73 -0.58 8.43
CA SER A 260 -42.78 -1.30 9.18
C SER A 260 -42.36 -1.75 10.58
N ASN A 261 -41.06 -1.83 10.89
CA ASN A 261 -40.55 -2.23 12.20
C ASN A 261 -40.38 -1.05 13.18
N PHE A 262 -40.57 0.18 12.72
CA PHE A 262 -40.54 1.36 13.58
C PHE A 262 -41.98 1.77 13.91
N GLN A 263 -42.55 1.17 14.95
CA GLN A 263 -43.70 1.76 15.62
C GLN A 263 -43.18 2.96 16.42
N LEU A 264 -43.41 4.17 15.90
CA LEU A 264 -43.32 5.37 16.70
C LEU A 264 -44.46 5.31 17.73
N CYS A 265 -44.10 5.23 19.00
CA CYS A 265 -45.03 5.39 20.11
C CYS A 265 -45.64 6.79 20.12
#